data_AF-L9ZMZ7-F1
#
_entry.id   AF-L9ZMZ7-F1
#
_cell.length_a   1.000
_cell.length_b   1.000
_cell.length_c   1.000
_cell.angle_alpha   90.00
_cell.angle_beta   90.00
_cell.angle_gamma   90.00
#
_symmetry.space_group_name_H-M   'P 1'
#
loop_
_entity.id
_entity.type
_entity.pdbx_description
1 polymer ?
#
loop_
_entity_poly.entity_id
_entity_poly.type
_entity_poly.pdbx_seq_one_letter_code
_entity_poly.pdbx_strand_id
1 'polypeptide(L)'
;MRLEQLQVVNYVQKSHTVSVEITDDDERVYHDSVEVPSADEDTAGWGNDTWSDGAFEDYPTEAGAYMIRTWLDTQSRDEGRTIDLREYEHDCVEMRGLIGDPRMDLGSTLSIWRSFGCSAEREETE
;
A
#
# COMPACT_ATOMS: atom_id res chain seq x y z
N MET A 1 -8.78 -13.72 -6.14
CA MET A 1 -8.24 -12.38 -5.91
C MET A 1 -6.73 -12.44 -5.93
N ARG A 2 -6.06 -11.59 -6.71
CA ARG A 2 -4.59 -11.42 -6.75
C ARG A 2 -4.21 -10.02 -6.28
N LEU A 3 -3.07 -9.91 -5.60
CA LEU A 3 -2.46 -8.62 -5.26
C LEU A 3 -1.42 -8.30 -6.34
N GLU A 4 -1.68 -7.31 -7.19
CA GLU A 4 -0.75 -6.96 -8.30
C GLU A 4 0.18 -5.79 -7.94
N GLN A 5 -0.22 -4.94 -7.00
CA GLN A 5 0.59 -3.81 -6.56
C GLN A 5 0.45 -3.59 -5.06
N LEU A 6 1.58 -3.42 -4.39
CA LEU A 6 1.67 -3.03 -2.99
C LEU A 6 2.71 -1.93 -2.81
N GLN A 7 2.24 -0.69 -2.58
CA GLN A 7 3.10 0.48 -2.47
C GLN A 7 2.68 1.40 -1.34
N VAL A 8 3.56 2.31 -0.94
CA VAL A 8 3.31 3.32 0.08
C VAL A 8 3.80 4.66 -0.40
N VAL A 9 3.01 5.70 -0.15
CA VAL A 9 3.30 7.08 -0.51
C VAL A 9 3.28 7.92 0.76
N ASN A 10 4.27 8.79 0.91
CA ASN A 10 4.37 9.69 2.05
C ASN A 10 4.10 11.14 1.62
N TYR A 11 3.15 11.80 2.28
CA TYR A 11 2.81 13.21 2.05
C TYR A 11 3.27 14.14 3.17
N VAL A 12 3.94 13.62 4.21
CA VAL A 12 4.42 14.42 5.32
C VAL A 12 5.93 14.65 5.23
N GLN A 13 6.39 15.78 5.77
CA GLN A 13 7.81 16.16 5.83
C GLN A 13 8.58 15.40 6.92
N LYS A 14 8.29 14.11 7.06
CA LYS A 14 8.97 13.21 8.00
C LYS A 14 9.05 11.83 7.35
N SER A 15 10.22 11.21 7.37
CA SER A 15 10.35 9.81 6.95
C SER A 15 9.67 8.88 7.94
N HIS A 16 9.20 7.75 7.42
CA HIS A 16 8.46 6.77 8.19
C HIS A 16 8.79 5.38 7.68
N THR A 17 8.84 4.40 8.58
CA THR A 17 8.88 2.99 8.18
C THR A 17 7.45 2.46 8.17
N VAL A 18 7.07 1.80 7.09
CA VAL A 18 5.79 1.09 7.00
C VAL A 18 6.06 -0.39 6.97
N SER A 19 5.41 -1.10 7.88
CA SER A 19 5.42 -2.54 7.91
C SER A 19 4.14 -3.09 7.28
N VAL A 20 4.27 -4.21 6.59
CA VAL A 20 3.16 -4.99 6.06
C VAL A 20 3.27 -6.43 6.54
N GLU A 21 2.14 -7.04 6.81
CA GLU A 21 1.98 -8.48 7.00
C GLU A 21 0.81 -8.96 6.15
N ILE A 22 1.02 -10.04 5.39
CA ILE A 22 -0.02 -10.70 4.61
C ILE A 22 -0.21 -12.10 5.17
N THR A 23 -1.45 -12.46 5.43
CA THR A 23 -1.86 -13.81 5.78
C THR A 23 -2.75 -14.38 4.69
N ASP A 24 -2.55 -15.63 4.32
CA ASP A 24 -3.46 -16.41 3.48
C ASP A 24 -4.12 -17.47 4.38
N ASP A 25 -5.45 -17.49 4.45
CA ASP A 25 -6.21 -18.41 5.32
C ASP A 25 -5.66 -18.48 6.78
N ASP A 26 -5.42 -17.30 7.38
CA ASP A 26 -4.86 -17.11 8.73
C ASP A 26 -3.39 -17.56 8.92
N GLU A 27 -2.71 -18.06 7.89
CA GLU A 27 -1.27 -18.35 7.90
C GLU A 27 -0.47 -17.15 7.36
N ARG A 28 0.54 -16.69 8.10
CA ARG A 28 1.40 -15.59 7.64
C ARG A 28 2.29 -16.04 6.49
N VAL A 29 2.03 -15.51 5.30
CA VAL A 29 2.75 -15.82 4.06
C VAL A 29 3.77 -14.75 3.68
N TYR A 30 3.62 -13.51 4.17
CA TYR A 30 4.54 -12.42 3.91
C TYR A 30 4.63 -11.45 5.09
N HIS A 31 5.83 -10.94 5.34
CA HIS A 31 6.05 -9.84 6.26
C HIS A 31 7.30 -9.08 5.84
N ASP A 32 7.17 -7.77 5.67
CA ASP A 32 8.31 -6.91 5.36
C ASP A 32 8.09 -5.49 5.87
N SER A 33 9.14 -4.68 5.86
CA SER A 33 9.10 -3.27 6.24
C SER A 33 9.96 -2.43 5.32
N VAL A 34 9.37 -1.36 4.78
CA VAL A 34 10.06 -0.42 3.88
C VAL A 34 10.18 0.94 4.55
N GLU A 35 11.36 1.55 4.45
CA GLU A 35 11.53 2.96 4.81
C GLU A 35 11.01 3.83 3.66
N VAL A 36 10.09 4.72 3.99
CA VAL A 36 9.51 5.67 3.04
C VAL A 36 10.08 7.05 3.37
N PRO A 37 10.81 7.68 2.44
CA PRO A 37 11.38 9.01 2.67
C PRO A 37 10.27 10.03 2.92
N SER A 38 10.62 11.15 3.55
CA SER A 38 9.71 12.30 3.67
C SER A 38 9.29 12.79 2.29
N ALA A 39 8.10 13.40 2.19
CA ALA A 39 7.77 14.20 1.02
C ALA A 39 8.74 15.38 0.92
N ASP A 40 9.41 15.56 -0.23
CA ASP A 40 10.09 16.82 -0.55
C ASP A 40 9.07 17.86 -1.04
N GLU A 41 9.45 19.14 -1.00
CA GLU A 41 8.62 20.25 -1.50
C GLU A 41 8.26 20.08 -3.00
N ASP A 42 9.10 19.40 -3.79
CA ASP A 42 8.86 19.06 -5.19
C ASP A 42 8.02 17.77 -5.37
N THR A 43 7.96 16.89 -4.37
CA THR A 43 7.13 15.65 -4.37
C THR A 43 5.69 15.91 -3.94
N ALA A 44 5.41 17.08 -3.37
CA ALA A 44 4.07 17.53 -2.99
C ALA A 44 3.20 17.95 -4.20
N GLY A 45 3.76 17.93 -5.42
CA GLY A 45 3.04 18.22 -6.66
C GLY A 45 2.13 17.05 -7.08
N TRP A 46 0.82 17.29 -7.03
CA TRP A 46 -0.18 16.35 -7.56
C TRP A 46 0.16 15.87 -8.97
N GLY A 47 0.52 14.59 -9.12
CA GLY A 47 0.66 13.94 -10.43
C GLY A 47 2.04 14.01 -11.08
N ASN A 48 3.13 14.25 -10.35
CA ASN A 48 4.44 13.82 -10.83
C ASN A 48 4.53 12.30 -10.64
N ASP A 49 4.96 11.50 -11.61
CA ASP A 49 5.15 10.04 -11.46
C ASP A 49 6.29 9.66 -10.48
N THR A 50 6.67 10.56 -9.57
CA THR A 50 7.73 10.43 -8.57
C THR A 50 7.07 10.38 -7.20
N TRP A 51 6.29 9.33 -6.93
CA TRP A 51 5.62 9.11 -5.64
C TRP A 51 6.58 8.29 -4.78
N SER A 52 6.87 8.76 -3.56
CA SER A 52 7.89 8.22 -2.64
C SER A 52 7.99 6.69 -2.66
N ASP A 53 9.18 6.17 -2.96
CA ASP A 53 9.54 4.79 -3.40
C ASP A 53 9.28 3.62 -2.43
N GLY A 54 8.26 3.69 -1.57
CA GLY A 54 7.92 2.60 -0.65
C GLY A 54 7.26 1.42 -1.38
N ALA A 55 7.99 0.71 -2.24
CA ALA A 55 7.51 -0.51 -2.89
C ALA A 55 7.85 -1.74 -2.05
N PHE A 56 6.87 -2.60 -1.85
CA PHE A 56 7.11 -3.93 -1.32
C PHE A 56 7.39 -4.87 -2.49
N GLU A 57 8.29 -5.83 -2.30
CA GLU A 57 8.67 -6.82 -3.31
C GLU A 57 8.49 -8.23 -2.74
N ASP A 58 8.51 -9.25 -3.61
CA ASP A 58 8.44 -10.68 -3.24
C ASP A 58 7.20 -11.11 -2.42
N TYR A 59 6.14 -10.29 -2.42
CA TYR A 59 4.85 -10.67 -1.83
C TYR A 59 4.10 -11.65 -2.76
N PRO A 60 3.22 -12.50 -2.20
CA PRO A 60 2.46 -13.45 -3.01
C PRO A 60 1.52 -12.73 -3.98
N THR A 61 1.68 -13.00 -5.27
CA THR A 61 0.87 -12.45 -6.37
C THR A 61 -0.13 -13.47 -6.93
N GLU A 62 -0.04 -14.73 -6.50
CA GLU A 62 -0.98 -15.79 -6.88
C GLU A 62 -2.38 -15.52 -6.32
N ALA A 63 -3.39 -16.22 -6.83
CA ALA A 63 -4.75 -16.04 -6.31
C ALA A 63 -4.87 -16.64 -4.91
N GLY A 64 -5.30 -15.84 -3.93
CA GLY A 64 -5.38 -16.25 -2.53
C GLY A 64 -6.48 -15.55 -1.74
N ALA A 65 -6.63 -15.98 -0.50
CA ALA A 65 -7.57 -15.52 0.50
C ALA A 65 -6.87 -14.54 1.46
N TYR A 66 -6.29 -13.48 0.90
CA TYR A 66 -5.35 -12.62 1.61
C TYR A 66 -6.03 -11.64 2.56
N MET A 67 -5.50 -11.56 3.78
CA MET A 67 -5.72 -10.46 4.71
C MET A 67 -4.40 -9.70 4.88
N ILE A 68 -4.45 -8.38 4.70
CA ILE A 68 -3.28 -7.52 4.72
C ILE A 68 -3.39 -6.57 5.91
N ARG A 69 -2.36 -6.56 6.75
CA ARG A 69 -2.21 -5.65 7.87
C ARG A 69 -1.03 -4.73 7.61
N THR A 70 -1.21 -3.43 7.84
CA THR A 70 -0.15 -2.43 7.68
C THR A 70 -0.15 -1.43 8.83
N TRP A 71 1.03 -1.03 9.28
CA TRP A 71 1.21 -0.08 10.38
C TRP A 71 2.47 0.76 10.17
N LEU A 72 2.46 1.95 10.76
CA LEU A 72 3.61 2.85 10.80
C LEU A 72 4.56 2.49 11.94
N ASP A 73 5.81 2.96 11.88
CA ASP A 73 6.81 2.87 12.96
C ASP A 73 6.34 3.47 14.30
N THR A 74 5.38 4.41 14.23
CA THR A 74 4.77 5.06 15.40
C THR A 74 3.59 4.28 15.99
N GLN A 75 3.18 3.17 15.35
CA GLN A 75 2.03 2.35 15.71
C GLN A 75 2.48 0.93 16.07
N SER A 76 1.81 0.31 17.02
CA SER A 76 1.93 -1.13 17.25
C SER A 76 1.24 -1.90 16.13
N ARG A 77 1.65 -3.16 15.89
CA ARG A 77 0.99 -4.05 14.92
C ARG A 77 -0.53 -4.15 15.14
N ASP A 78 -0.99 -4.13 16.40
CA ASP A 78 -2.41 -4.20 16.74
C ASP A 78 -3.20 -2.91 16.48
N GLU A 79 -2.51 -1.78 16.39
CA GLU A 79 -3.08 -0.48 16.02
C GLU A 79 -3.12 -0.30 14.49
N GLY A 80 -2.47 -1.21 13.75
CA GLY A 80 -2.40 -1.23 12.31
C GLY A 80 -3.76 -1.35 11.62
N ARG A 81 -3.78 -0.91 10.37
CA ARG A 81 -4.94 -1.03 9.48
C ARG A 81 -4.96 -2.41 8.85
N THR A 82 -6.11 -3.07 8.89
CA THR A 82 -6.31 -4.39 8.28
C THR A 82 -7.33 -4.29 7.15
N ILE A 83 -7.05 -4.96 6.05
CA ILE A 83 -7.98 -5.18 4.94
C ILE A 83 -8.07 -6.67 4.70
N ASP A 84 -9.30 -7.17 4.63
CA ASP A 84 -9.57 -8.51 4.16
C ASP A 84 -9.93 -8.46 2.67
N LEU A 85 -9.08 -8.99 1.80
CA LEU A 85 -9.34 -8.98 0.36
C LEU A 85 -10.47 -9.92 -0.05
N ARG A 86 -10.89 -10.85 0.83
CA ARG A 86 -12.01 -11.76 0.61
C ARG A 86 -13.36 -11.04 0.66
N GLU A 87 -13.41 -9.85 1.25
CA GLU A 87 -14.62 -9.01 1.29
C GLU A 87 -14.96 -8.40 -0.08
N TYR A 88 -14.08 -8.53 -1.07
CA TYR A 88 -14.25 -7.94 -2.40
C TYR A 88 -14.42 -9.02 -3.47
N GLU A 89 -15.46 -8.88 -4.30
CA GLU A 89 -15.74 -9.77 -5.44
C GLU A 89 -14.97 -9.30 -6.70
N HIS A 90 -13.63 -9.23 -6.61
CA HIS A 90 -12.76 -8.89 -7.73
C HIS A 90 -11.66 -9.94 -7.93
N ASP A 91 -11.20 -10.07 -9.18
CA ASP A 91 -10.11 -10.98 -9.52
C ASP A 91 -8.74 -10.41 -9.12
N CYS A 92 -8.66 -9.10 -8.94
CA CYS A 92 -7.42 -8.38 -8.75
C CYS A 92 -7.58 -7.10 -7.91
N VAL A 93 -6.54 -6.77 -7.16
CA VAL A 93 -6.42 -5.51 -6.41
C VAL A 93 -5.01 -4.91 -6.50
N GLU A 94 -4.97 -3.59 -6.60
CA GLU A 94 -3.80 -2.75 -6.39
C GLU A 94 -3.98 -1.97 -5.09
N MET A 95 -3.00 -2.03 -4.19
CA MET A 95 -3.08 -1.41 -2.87
C MET A 95 -2.00 -0.35 -2.67
N ARG A 96 -2.41 0.78 -2.10
CA ARG A 96 -1.51 1.88 -1.71
C ARG A 96 -1.73 2.31 -0.27
N GLY A 97 -0.69 2.27 0.55
CA GLY A 97 -0.65 2.95 1.84
C GLY A 97 -0.35 4.44 1.64
N LEU A 98 -1.09 5.33 2.28
CA LEU A 98 -0.83 6.77 2.26
C LEU A 98 -0.49 7.23 3.67
N ILE A 99 0.65 7.89 3.84
CA ILE A 99 1.06 8.52 5.08
C ILE A 99 0.71 10.00 5.00
N GLY A 100 -0.29 10.40 5.79
CA GLY A 100 -0.93 11.71 5.66
C GLY A 100 -1.86 11.79 4.45
N ASP A 101 -2.37 12.99 4.20
CA ASP A 101 -3.26 13.26 3.07
C ASP A 101 -2.91 14.63 2.44
N PRO A 102 -2.76 14.72 1.12
CA PRO A 102 -2.41 15.98 0.46
C PRO A 102 -3.59 16.97 0.33
N ARG A 103 -4.83 16.53 0.58
CA ARG A 103 -6.06 17.36 0.58
C ARG A 103 -6.42 17.88 1.95
N MET A 104 -5.96 17.22 3.01
CA MET A 104 -6.33 17.51 4.40
C MET A 104 -5.14 17.31 5.31
N ASP A 105 -4.91 18.26 6.23
CA ASP A 105 -3.88 18.09 7.25
C ASP A 105 -4.32 17.03 8.28
N LEU A 106 -3.92 15.78 8.03
CA LEU A 106 -4.19 14.61 8.88
C LEU A 106 -2.97 14.18 9.70
N GLY A 107 -1.88 14.96 9.67
CA GLY A 107 -0.57 14.55 10.20
C GLY A 107 -0.09 13.22 9.59
N SER A 108 0.70 12.45 10.34
CA SER A 108 1.26 11.15 9.91
C SER A 108 0.25 9.99 9.96
N THR A 109 -1.01 10.20 9.57
CA THR A 109 -2.02 9.14 9.62
C THR A 109 -1.86 8.16 8.45
N LEU A 110 -1.76 6.85 8.73
CA LEU A 110 -1.76 5.81 7.70
C LEU A 110 -3.19 5.49 7.24
N SER A 111 -3.44 5.65 5.95
CA SER A 111 -4.68 5.27 5.26
C SER A 111 -4.39 4.27 4.16
N ILE A 112 -5.36 3.42 3.81
CA ILE A 112 -5.18 2.45 2.72
C ILE A 112 -6.16 2.73 1.59
N TRP A 113 -5.61 2.89 0.40
CA TRP A 113 -6.30 3.02 -0.87
C TRP A 113 -6.22 1.72 -1.64
N ARG A 114 -7.29 1.38 -2.35
CA ARG A 114 -7.39 0.19 -3.18
C ARG A 114 -7.98 0.58 -4.54
N SER A 115 -7.48 -0.06 -5.60
CA SER A 115 -8.05 -0.03 -6.93
C SER A 115 -8.28 -1.47 -7.38
N PHE A 116 -9.40 -1.71 -8.05
CA PHE A 116 -9.75 -3.03 -8.63
C PHE A 116 -9.67 -3.01 -10.16
N GLY A 117 -9.34 -1.86 -10.74
CA GLY A 117 -9.06 -1.70 -12.16
C GLY A 117 -7.61 -2.01 -12.46
N CYS A 118 -7.10 -3.13 -11.94
CA CYS A 118 -5.77 -3.61 -12.32
C CYS A 118 -5.69 -3.56 -13.83
N SER A 119 -4.55 -3.11 -14.34
CA SER A 119 -4.33 -2.98 -15.78
C SER A 119 -4.45 -4.36 -16.42
N ALA A 120 -5.69 -4.80 -16.70
CA ALA A 120 -5.98 -5.79 -17.70
C ALA A 120 -5.34 -5.20 -18.95
N GLU A 121 -4.18 -5.75 -19.27
CA GLU A 121 -3.41 -5.55 -20.48
C GLU A 121 -3.71 -4.19 -21.13
N ARG A 122 -2.80 -3.22 -20.97
CA ARG A 122 -2.63 -2.28 -22.09
C ARG A 122 -2.21 -3.12 -23.29
N GLU A 123 -3.17 -3.75 -23.95
CA GLU A 123 -3.07 -4.19 -25.33
C GLU A 123 -2.78 -2.91 -26.09
N GLU A 124 -1.50 -2.66 -26.32
CA GLU A 124 -1.04 -1.74 -27.34
C GLU A 124 -1.63 -2.27 -28.64
N THR A 125 -2.79 -1.76 -29.02
CA THR A 125 -3.36 -2.00 -30.34
C THR A 125 -2.43 -1.30 -31.33
N GLU A 126 -1.84 -2.14 -32.19
CA GLU A 126 -0.89 -1.87 -33.27
C GLU A 126 -1.14 -0.60 -34.11
#